data_AF-A0AAN7DER0-F1
#
_entry.id   AF-A0AAN7DER0-F1
#
_cell.length_a   1.000
_cell.length_b   1.000
_cell.length_c   1.000
_cell.angle_alpha   90.00
_cell.angle_beta   90.00
_cell.angle_gamma   90.00
#
_symmetry.space_group_name_H-M   'P 1'
#
loop_
_entity.id
_entity.type
_entity.pdbx_description
1 polymer ?
#
loop_
_entity_poly.entity_id
_entity_poly.type
_entity_poly.pdbx_seq_one_letter_code
_entity_poly.pdbx_strand_id
1 'polypeptide(L)' 'MFFCFTFGLERYKRKSGHHVWHCPNCQAKDVYYIKNNECFTFCFVPLVPCGSTKKLYECQTCGWVNVQQPNF' A
#
# COMPACT_ATOMS: atom_id res chain seq x y z
N MET A 1 -15.67 9.61 33.14
CA MET A 1 -15.70 9.59 31.67
C MET A 1 -14.35 9.06 31.21
N PHE A 2 -14.27 7.76 30.92
CA PHE A 2 -13.02 7.11 30.49
C PHE A 2 -12.79 7.47 29.02
N PHE A 3 -11.85 8.39 28.76
CA PHE A 3 -11.31 8.56 27.42
C PHE A 3 -10.41 7.35 27.14
N CYS A 4 -10.94 6.35 26.43
CA CYS A 4 -10.11 5.29 25.87
C CYS A 4 -9.22 5.89 24.78
N PHE A 5 -7.95 6.12 25.10
CA PHE A 5 -6.92 6.44 24.12
C PHE A 5 -6.63 5.19 23.30
N THR A 6 -7.29 5.01 22.17
CA THR A 6 -6.94 3.98 21.19
C THR A 6 -5.83 4.51 20.30
N PHE A 7 -4.65 3.92 20.41
CA PHE A 7 -3.56 4.12 19.45
C PHE A 7 -3.68 3.05 18.37
N GLY A 8 -3.77 3.47 17.10
CA GLY A 8 -3.88 2.55 15.96
C GLY A 8 -2.92 2.95 14.85
N LEU A 9 -2.25 1.97 14.26
CA LEU A 9 -1.48 2.17 13.03
C LEU A 9 -2.31 1.59 11.89
N GLU A 10 -2.91 2.45 11.07
CA GLU A 10 -3.79 2.04 9.98
C GLU A 10 -3.01 2.00 8.67
N ARG A 11 -3.05 0.86 7.99
CA ARG A 11 -2.37 0.64 6.71
C ARG A 11 -3.34 0.90 5.57
N TYR A 12 -3.10 1.96 4.81
CA TYR A 12 -3.91 2.28 3.64
C TYR A 12 -3.16 1.90 2.36
N LYS A 13 -3.72 0.94 1.60
CA LYS A 13 -3.26 0.61 0.25
C LYS A 13 -4.08 1.39 -0.77
N ARG A 14 -3.44 2.26 -1.55
CA ARG A 14 -4.09 2.95 -2.67
C ARG A 14 -3.56 2.43 -4.00
N LYS A 15 -4.45 1.87 -4.83
CA LYS A 15 -4.14 1.53 -6.22
C LYS A 15 -3.97 2.83 -7.02
N SER A 16 -2.84 2.97 -7.70
CA SER A 16 -2.57 4.11 -8.58
C SER A 16 -2.89 3.67 -10.01
N GLY A 17 -4.01 4.14 -10.56
CA GLY A 17 -4.73 3.52 -11.67
C GLY A 17 -4.15 3.62 -13.08
N HIS A 18 -2.83 3.77 -13.28
CA HIS A 18 -2.30 4.15 -14.60
C HIS A 18 -1.28 3.21 -15.23
N HIS A 19 -0.83 2.17 -14.53
CA HIS A 19 0.22 1.32 -15.09
C HIS A 19 -0.03 -0.17 -14.80
N VAL A 20 0.01 -0.95 -15.88
CA VAL A 20 -0.13 -2.40 -15.92
C VAL A 20 1.18 -2.95 -16.47
N TRP A 21 1.92 -3.70 -15.66
CA TRP A 21 3.16 -4.38 -16.07
C TRP A 21 2.98 -5.90 -16.13
N HIS A 22 3.92 -6.58 -16.80
CA HIS A 22 4.02 -8.03 -16.75
C HIS A 22 4.55 -8.48 -15.39
N CYS A 23 3.87 -9.45 -14.79
CA CYS A 23 4.37 -10.11 -13.60
C CYS A 23 5.55 -11.04 -13.97
N PRO A 24 6.73 -10.92 -13.34
CA PRO A 24 7.84 -11.83 -13.62
C PRO A 24 7.56 -13.27 -13.14
N ASN A 25 6.58 -13.46 -12.25
CA ASN A 25 6.24 -14.76 -11.69
C ASN A 25 5.19 -15.53 -12.51
N CYS A 26 4.15 -14.84 -13.01
CA CYS A 26 3.05 -15.49 -13.74
C CYS A 26 2.83 -14.96 -15.16
N GLN A 27 3.64 -13.99 -15.61
CA GLN A 27 3.55 -13.31 -16.91
C GLN A 27 2.21 -12.60 -17.20
N ALA A 28 1.29 -12.55 -16.23
CA ALA A 28 0.05 -11.81 -16.37
C ALA A 28 0.30 -10.29 -16.44
N LYS A 29 -0.46 -9.60 -17.28
CA LYS A 29 -0.51 -8.13 -17.37
C LYS A 29 -1.45 -7.59 -16.30
N ASP A 30 -1.10 -7.82 -15.04
CA ASP A 30 -1.95 -7.51 -13.88
C ASP A 30 -1.14 -6.99 -12.69
N VAL A 31 0.06 -6.47 -12.94
CA VAL A 31 0.84 -5.78 -11.92
C VAL A 31 0.44 -4.32 -11.85
N TYR A 32 0.02 -3.87 -10.68
CA TYR A 32 -0.40 -2.50 -10.43
C TYR A 32 0.51 -1.82 -9.41
N TYR A 33 0.68 -0.52 -9.58
CA TYR A 33 1.37 0.30 -8.62
C TYR A 33 0.45 0.61 -7.42
N ILE A 34 0.93 0.30 -6.23
CA ILE A 34 0.27 0.50 -4.95
C ILE A 34 1.12 1.43 -4.10
N LYS A 35 0.48 2.50 -3.60
CA LYS A 35 1.05 3.32 -2.53
C LYS A 35 0.58 2.72 -1.21
N ASN A 36 1.52 2.26 -0.41
CA ASN A 36 1.24 1.83 0.96
C ASN A 36 1.61 2.97 1.92
N ASN A 37 0.59 3.53 2.56
CA ASN A 37 0.72 4.60 3.54
C ASN A 37 0.40 4.04 4.92
N GLU A 38 1.25 4.36 5.89
CA GLU A 38 1.02 4.05 7.30
C GLU A 38 0.60 5.35 7.99
N CYS A 39 -0.62 5.37 8.52
CA CYS A 39 -1.17 6.51 9.24
C CYS A 39 -1.24 6.19 10.74
N PHE A 40 -0.84 7.14 11.59
CA PHE A 40 -1.04 7.03 13.02
C PHE A 40 -2.34 7.70 13.42
N THR A 41 -3.23 6.94 14.06
CA THR A 41 -4.53 7.42 14.53
C THR A 41 -4.47 7.61 16.04
N PHE A 42 -4.76 8.84 16.50
CA PHE A 42 -4.89 9.17 17.92
C PHE A 42 -6.26 9.80 18.15
N CYS A 43 -7.06 9.26 19.07
CA CYS A 43 -8.42 9.75 19.34
C CYS A 43 -9.30 9.90 18.08
N PHE A 44 -9.20 8.97 17.13
CA PHE A 44 -9.90 9.01 15.83
C PHE A 44 -9.52 10.19 14.91
N VAL A 45 -8.52 10.98 15.29
CA VAL A 45 -7.94 12.03 14.45
C VAL A 45 -6.68 11.44 13.79
N PRO A 46 -6.61 11.37 12.46
CA PRO A 46 -5.38 10.99 11.76
C PRO A 46 -4.36 12.12 11.94
N LEU A 47 -3.41 11.97 12.86
CA LEU A 47 -2.54 13.09 13.26
C LEU A 47 -1.34 13.28 12.33
N VAL A 48 -0.75 12.23 11.76
CA VAL A 48 0.40 12.34 10.84
C VAL A 48 0.50 11.07 9.97
N PRO A 49 0.78 11.17 8.66
CA PRO A 49 1.33 10.04 7.91
C PRO A 49 2.74 9.73 8.46
N CYS A 50 2.83 8.79 9.40
CA CYS A 50 4.04 8.52 10.18
C CYS A 50 5.10 7.72 9.42
N GLY A 51 4.87 7.38 8.15
CA GLY A 51 5.75 6.50 7.40
C GLY A 51 5.98 6.99 5.98
N SER A 52 7.25 6.96 5.56
CA SER A 52 7.67 7.04 4.17
C SER A 52 6.72 6.23 3.28
N THR A 53 6.15 6.86 2.26
CA THR A 53 5.21 6.24 1.32
C THR A 53 5.92 5.11 0.57
N LYS A 54 5.68 3.85 0.96
CA LYS A 54 6.30 2.72 0.29
C LYS A 54 5.60 2.49 -1.03
N LYS A 55 6.38 2.64 -2.10
CA LYS A 55 6.02 2.30 -3.47
C LYS A 55 6.08 0.78 -3.60
N LEU A 56 4.95 0.14 -3.90
CA LEU A 56 4.85 -1.29 -4.09
C LEU A 56 4.23 -1.59 -5.46
N TYR A 57 4.59 -2.73 -6.03
CA TYR A 57 4.03 -3.28 -7.24
C TYR A 57 3.42 -4.62 -6.88
N GLU A 58 2.12 -4.79 -7.10
CA GLU A 58 1.38 -6.00 -6.71
C GLU A 58 0.67 -6.60 -7.93
N CYS A 59 0.90 -7.88 -8.19
CA CYS A 59 0.18 -8.65 -9.20
C CYS A 59 -1.16 -9.14 -8.65
N GLN A 60 -2.27 -8.80 -9.32
CA GLN A 60 -3.60 -9.26 -8.91
C GLN A 60 -3.87 -10.74 -9.24
N THR A 61 -3.11 -11.33 -10.17
CA THR A 61 -3.31 -12.72 -10.59
C THR A 61 -2.67 -13.72 -9.62
N CYS A 62 -1.42 -13.46 -9.21
CA CYS A 62 -0.65 -14.42 -8.40
C CYS A 62 -0.23 -13.86 -7.03
N GLY A 63 -0.58 -12.61 -6.69
CA GLY A 63 -0.24 -12.00 -5.41
C GLY A 63 1.24 -11.64 -5.25
N TRP A 64 2.02 -11.61 -6.34
CA TRP A 64 3.42 -11.18 -6.31
C TRP A 64 3.52 -9.71 -5.88
N VAL A 65 4.37 -9.40 -4.89
CA VAL A 65 4.59 -8.04 -4.39
C VAL A 65 6.07 -7.70 -4.44
N ASN A 66 6.43 -6.51 -4.95
CA ASN A 66 7.80 -6.02 -4.95
C ASN A 66 7.87 -4.50 -4.72
N VAL A 67 8.97 -4.03 -4.15
CA VAL A 67 9.29 -2.59 -3.99
C VAL A 67 9.94 -2.01 -5.26
N GLN A 68 10.55 -2.85 -6.09
CA GLN A 68 11.17 -2.47 -7.35
C GLN A 68 10.15 -2.53 -8.49
N GLN A 69 10.23 -1.55 -9.40
CA GLN A 69 9.43 -1.55 -10.62
C GLN A 69 9.87 -2.74 -11.49
N PRO A 70 8.94 -3.61 -11.91
CA PRO A 70 9.28 -4.64 -12.89
C PRO A 70 9.67 -3.99 -14.22
N ASN A 71 10.71 -4.54 -14.86
CA ASN A 71 11.04 -4.19 -16.23
C ASN A 71 9.90 -4.65 -17.16
N PHE A 72 9.62 -3.85 -18.20
CA PHE A 72 8.50 -3.95 -19.14
C PHE A 72 8.09 -5.37 -19.55
#